data_AF-A0A4Q3LA30-F1
#
_entry.id   AF-A0A4Q3LA30-F1
#
_cell.length_a   1.000
_cell.length_b   1.000
_cell.length_c   1.000
_cell.angle_alpha   90.00
_cell.angle_beta   90.00
_cell.angle_gamma   90.00
#
_symmetry.space_group_name_H-M   'P 1'
#
loop_
_entity.id
_entity.type
_entity.pdbx_description
1 polymer ?
#
loop_
_entity_poly.entity_id
_entity_poly.type
_entity_poly.pdbx_seq_one_letter_code
_entity_poly.pdbx_strand_id
1 'polypeptide(L)'
;MVEKSMEFPRTTARLAALAHAPLPSVVYGITAVRLEGNQVAEVMMGMIDPGLEHWDLRPAPTRLVEVVDRLVEGDTVVTLFPTESGRLQLGPEVQVDVLSNGAETLAAEEEPGRRLQDLPRF
;
A
#
# COMPACT_ATOMS: atom_id res chain seq x y z
N MET A 1 52.39 -10.09 -40.64
CA MET A 1 51.44 -8.96 -40.66
C MET A 1 50.07 -9.53 -40.32
N VAL A 2 49.63 -9.21 -39.10
CA VAL A 2 48.30 -9.32 -38.49
C VAL A 2 47.57 -10.67 -38.47
N GLU A 3 47.71 -11.34 -37.34
CA GLU A 3 46.71 -12.23 -36.74
C GLU A 3 45.38 -11.46 -36.58
N LYS A 4 44.26 -12.05 -37.00
CA LYS A 4 42.92 -11.54 -36.71
C LYS A 4 42.20 -12.55 -35.84
N SER A 5 42.35 -12.38 -34.53
CA SER A 5 41.53 -12.97 -33.48
C SER A 5 40.04 -12.70 -33.80
N MET A 6 39.29 -13.76 -34.05
CA MET A 6 37.83 -13.72 -33.99
C MET A 6 37.43 -14.05 -32.56
N GLU A 7 37.24 -13.00 -31.77
CA GLU A 7 36.60 -13.07 -30.46
C GLU A 7 35.11 -13.32 -30.66
N PHE A 8 34.65 -14.50 -30.25
CA PHE A 8 33.23 -14.82 -30.09
C PHE A 8 32.73 -14.16 -28.79
N PRO A 9 31.73 -13.26 -28.83
CA PRO A 9 31.13 -12.78 -27.59
C PRO A 9 30.35 -13.93 -26.93
N ARG A 10 30.81 -14.31 -25.73
CA ARG A 10 30.07 -15.12 -24.77
C ARG A 10 28.84 -14.34 -24.31
N THR A 11 27.67 -14.59 -24.89
CA THR A 11 26.40 -14.15 -24.29
C THR A 11 25.81 -15.31 -23.50
N THR A 12 26.37 -15.50 -22.31
CA THR A 12 25.62 -16.01 -21.17
C THR A 12 24.57 -14.96 -20.78
N ALA A 13 23.41 -15.43 -20.32
CA ALA A 13 22.34 -14.67 -19.67
C ALA A 13 21.40 -13.86 -20.59
N ARG A 14 20.34 -14.53 -21.06
CA ARG A 14 19.03 -13.89 -21.27
C ARG A 14 17.92 -14.66 -20.54
N LEU A 15 18.06 -14.77 -19.21
CA LEU A 15 17.02 -15.31 -18.34
C LEU A 15 16.64 -14.39 -17.15
N ALA A 16 17.01 -13.10 -17.19
CA ALA A 16 16.69 -12.16 -16.11
C ALA A 16 16.06 -10.85 -16.62
N ALA A 17 15.10 -10.95 -17.55
CA ALA A 17 14.39 -9.78 -18.07
C ALA A 17 12.89 -10.03 -18.28
N LEU A 18 12.29 -10.88 -17.44
CA LEU A 18 10.89 -10.72 -17.05
C LEU A 18 10.90 -9.96 -15.73
N ALA A 19 11.46 -8.75 -15.76
CA ALA A 19 11.19 -7.77 -14.72
C ALA A 19 9.68 -7.53 -14.80
N HIS A 20 9.00 -8.15 -13.84
CA HIS A 20 7.60 -7.98 -13.45
C HIS A 20 7.09 -6.63 -13.97
N ALA A 21 6.36 -6.63 -15.08
CA ALA A 21 5.51 -5.49 -15.36
C ALA A 21 4.67 -5.31 -14.09
N PRO A 22 4.62 -4.12 -13.47
CA PRO A 22 3.81 -3.96 -12.29
C PRO A 22 2.41 -4.42 -12.68
N LEU A 23 1.90 -5.45 -12.00
CA LEU A 23 0.48 -5.76 -12.07
C LEU A 23 -0.24 -4.46 -11.74
N PRO A 24 -1.37 -4.14 -12.39
CA PRO A 24 -2.13 -2.96 -12.01
C PRO A 24 -2.48 -3.08 -10.53
N SER A 25 -1.81 -2.33 -9.67
CA SER A 25 -2.07 -2.34 -8.24
C SER A 25 -3.40 -1.65 -8.01
N VAL A 26 -4.30 -2.31 -7.28
CA VAL A 26 -5.54 -1.68 -6.88
C VAL A 26 -5.22 -0.70 -5.76
N VAL A 27 -5.82 0.49 -5.80
CA VAL A 27 -5.66 1.48 -4.73
C VAL A 27 -6.86 1.42 -3.80
N TYR A 28 -6.59 1.26 -2.51
CA TYR A 28 -7.59 1.32 -1.46
C TYR A 28 -7.35 2.54 -0.56
N GLY A 29 -8.44 3.20 -0.17
CA GLY A 29 -8.40 4.33 0.76
C GLY A 29 -8.98 3.97 2.12
N ILE A 30 -8.24 4.24 3.19
CA ILE A 30 -8.72 4.14 4.57
C ILE A 30 -9.18 5.52 5.06
N THR A 31 -10.44 5.65 5.47
CA THR A 31 -11.04 6.93 5.91
C THR A 31 -11.26 7.01 7.41
N ALA A 32 -11.29 5.86 8.10
CA ALA A 32 -11.51 5.79 9.54
C ALA A 32 -10.97 4.46 10.10
N VAL A 33 -10.77 4.40 11.40
CA VAL A 33 -10.16 3.25 12.09
C VAL A 33 -10.88 2.96 13.40
N ARG A 34 -11.09 1.67 13.69
CA ARG A 34 -11.56 1.18 14.99
C ARG A 34 -10.38 0.58 15.74
N LEU A 35 -10.14 1.06 16.96
CA LEU A 35 -9.07 0.53 17.81
C LEU A 35 -9.63 -0.43 18.85
N GLU A 36 -8.84 -1.44 19.19
CA GLU A 36 -8.99 -2.24 20.40
C GLU A 36 -7.74 -2.01 21.26
N GLY A 37 -7.90 -1.28 22.36
CA GLY A 37 -6.76 -0.72 23.09
C GLY A 37 -5.99 0.28 22.23
N ASN A 38 -4.72 -0.01 21.95
CA ASN A 38 -3.84 0.82 21.13
C ASN A 38 -3.53 0.19 19.75
N GLN A 39 -4.30 -0.83 19.35
CA GLN A 39 -4.10 -1.56 18.10
C GLN A 39 -5.30 -1.36 17.17
N VAL A 40 -5.05 -1.29 15.87
CA VAL A 40 -6.09 -1.21 14.84
C VAL A 40 -6.76 -2.57 14.72
N ALA A 41 -8.06 -2.65 14.98
CA ALA A 41 -8.84 -3.88 14.83
C ALA A 41 -9.57 -3.94 13.49
N GLU A 42 -10.14 -2.82 13.08
CA GLU A 42 -10.86 -2.65 11.81
C GLU A 42 -10.61 -1.26 11.23
N VAL A 43 -10.83 -1.14 9.93
CA VAL A 43 -10.70 0.11 9.18
C VAL A 43 -11.94 0.31 8.30
N MET A 44 -12.30 1.56 8.03
CA MET A 44 -13.22 1.88 6.94
C MET A 44 -12.39 1.98 5.67
N MET A 45 -12.44 0.94 4.84
CA MET A 45 -11.66 0.84 3.61
C MET A 45 -12.58 0.70 2.40
N GLY A 46 -12.24 1.42 1.33
CA GLY A 46 -12.91 1.34 0.03
C GLY A 46 -11.90 1.29 -1.10
N MET A 47 -12.32 0.85 -2.28
CA MET A 47 -11.51 0.87 -3.50
C MET A 47 -11.68 2.23 -4.17
N ILE A 48 -10.58 2.88 -4.48
CA ILE A 48 -10.56 4.20 -5.09
C ILE A 48 -9.92 4.11 -6.47
N ASP A 49 -10.43 4.88 -7.42
CA ASP A 49 -9.80 4.93 -8.73
C ASP A 49 -8.35 5.47 -8.60
N PRO A 50 -7.42 5.09 -9.49
CA PRO A 50 -6.01 5.51 -9.38
C PRO A 50 -5.79 7.04 -9.42
N GLY A 51 -6.72 7.79 -10.01
CA GLY A 51 -6.76 9.25 -10.01
C GLY A 51 -7.34 9.88 -8.74
N LEU A 52 -7.85 9.07 -7.81
CA LEU A 52 -8.44 9.48 -6.54
C LEU A 52 -9.66 10.40 -6.68
N GLU A 53 -10.37 10.31 -7.80
CA GLU A 53 -11.52 11.14 -8.16
C GLU A 53 -12.83 10.56 -7.65
N HIS A 54 -12.94 9.22 -7.57
CA HIS A 54 -14.14 8.53 -7.14
C HIS A 54 -13.87 7.17 -6.50
N TRP A 55 -14.85 6.72 -5.73
CA TRP A 55 -14.86 5.39 -5.13
C TRP A 55 -15.43 4.37 -6.12
N ASP A 56 -14.61 3.41 -6.52
CA ASP A 56 -15.07 2.19 -7.21
C ASP A 56 -15.86 1.30 -6.24
N LEU A 57 -15.37 1.17 -5.00
CA LEU A 57 -16.11 0.56 -3.88
C LEU A 57 -16.13 1.53 -2.70
N ARG A 58 -17.32 1.80 -2.18
CA ARG A 58 -17.50 2.70 -1.04
C ARG A 58 -16.85 2.14 0.22
N PRO A 59 -16.29 3.00 1.10
CA PRO A 59 -15.70 2.55 2.35
C PRO A 59 -16.68 1.76 3.21
N ALA A 60 -16.23 0.59 3.68
CA ALA A 60 -16.96 -0.29 4.58
C ALA A 60 -16.03 -0.82 5.68
N PRO A 61 -16.57 -1.25 6.84
CA PRO A 61 -15.77 -1.91 7.87
C PRO A 61 -15.05 -3.11 7.29
N THR A 62 -13.73 -3.13 7.41
CA THR A 62 -12.84 -4.17 6.91
C THR A 62 -11.89 -4.58 8.03
N ARG A 63 -11.68 -5.89 8.22
CA ARG A 63 -10.82 -6.41 9.29
C ARG A 63 -9.36 -6.13 8.98
N LEU A 64 -8.55 -5.95 10.04
CA LEU A 64 -7.11 -5.79 9.91
C LEU A 64 -6.47 -6.84 8.98
N VAL A 65 -6.83 -8.11 9.18
CA VAL A 65 -6.31 -9.24 8.38
C VAL A 65 -6.56 -9.07 6.88
N GLU A 66 -7.74 -8.57 6.51
CA GLU A 66 -8.08 -8.36 5.10
C GLU A 66 -7.26 -7.21 4.50
N VAL A 67 -6.93 -6.18 5.28
CA VAL A 67 -6.04 -5.09 4.82
C VAL A 67 -4.61 -5.61 4.60
N VAL A 68 -4.13 -6.44 5.53
CA VAL A 68 -2.81 -7.09 5.42
C VAL A 68 -2.75 -7.98 4.19
N ASP A 69 -3.79 -8.77 3.93
CA ASP A 69 -3.87 -9.61 2.73
C ASP A 69 -3.71 -8.77 1.45
N ARG A 70 -4.39 -7.62 1.34
CA ARG A 70 -4.25 -6.71 0.18
C ARG A 70 -2.83 -6.19 0.01
N LEU A 71 -2.20 -5.76 1.10
CA LEU A 71 -0.82 -5.28 1.08
C LEU A 71 0.16 -6.39 0.65
N VAL A 72 -0.07 -7.62 1.08
CA VAL A 72 0.74 -8.80 0.68
C VAL A 72 0.49 -9.20 -0.78
N GLU A 73 -0.74 -9.05 -1.27
CA GLU A 73 -1.10 -9.24 -2.69
C GLU A 73 -0.45 -8.20 -3.62
N GLY A 74 0.09 -7.11 -3.07
CA GLY A 74 0.75 -6.04 -3.80
C GLY A 74 -0.18 -4.88 -4.16
N ASP A 75 -1.37 -4.82 -3.57
CA ASP A 75 -2.25 -3.67 -3.66
C ASP A 75 -1.73 -2.51 -2.81
N THR A 76 -2.09 -1.30 -3.21
CA THR A 76 -1.71 -0.07 -2.51
C THR A 76 -2.81 0.34 -1.56
N VAL A 77 -2.48 0.58 -0.28
CA VAL A 77 -3.42 1.11 0.69
C VAL A 77 -2.93 2.46 1.18
N VAL A 78 -3.77 3.49 1.08
CA VAL A 78 -3.44 4.86 1.49
C VAL A 78 -4.41 5.35 2.55
N THR A 79 -3.95 6.28 3.38
CA THR A 79 -4.81 6.99 4.32
C THR A 79 -5.49 8.19 3.65
N LEU A 80 -6.75 8.45 3.99
CA LEU A 80 -7.53 9.59 3.48
C LEU A 80 -8.11 10.40 4.64
N PHE A 81 -7.62 11.63 4.80
CA PHE A 81 -7.99 12.51 5.90
C PHE A 81 -9.12 13.47 5.48
N PRO A 82 -10.15 13.67 6.31
CA PRO A 82 -11.13 14.71 6.06
C PRO A 82 -10.48 16.10 6.23
N THR A 83 -10.75 16.99 5.29
CA THR A 83 -10.40 18.41 5.33
C THR A 83 -11.53 19.23 5.96
N GLU A 84 -11.24 20.46 6.37
CA GLU A 84 -12.27 21.38 6.90
C GLU A 84 -13.42 21.65 5.91
N SER A 85 -13.17 21.49 4.61
CA SER A 85 -14.19 21.63 3.56
C SER A 85 -15.03 20.36 3.33
N GLY A 86 -14.82 19.30 4.13
CA GLY A 86 -15.50 18.01 3.98
C GLY A 86 -15.00 17.14 2.82
N ARG A 87 -13.94 17.56 2.13
CA ARG A 87 -13.25 16.74 1.11
C ARG A 87 -12.24 15.81 1.77
N LEU A 88 -11.91 14.71 1.09
CA LEU A 88 -10.82 13.82 1.49
C LEU A 88 -9.49 14.29 0.90
N GLN A 89 -8.43 14.22 1.69
CA GLN A 89 -7.06 14.52 1.29
C GLN A 89 -6.20 13.26 1.44
N LEU A 90 -5.39 12.99 0.41
CA LEU A 90 -4.44 11.89 0.42
C LEU A 90 -3.38 12.07 1.52
N GLY A 91 -3.19 11.02 2.30
CA GLY A 91 -2.14 10.87 3.29
C GLY A 91 -1.13 9.77 2.91
N PRO A 92 -0.27 9.37 3.85
CA PRO A 92 0.75 8.35 3.60
C PRO A 92 0.16 6.98 3.23
N GLU A 93 0.99 6.22 2.51
CA GLU A 93 0.77 4.81 2.26
C GLU A 93 0.87 4.01 3.56
N VAL A 94 0.04 3.00 3.67
CA VAL A 94 -0.02 2.07 4.78
C VAL A 94 0.83 0.86 4.45
N GLN A 95 1.62 0.41 5.42
CA GLN A 95 2.45 -0.77 5.32
C GLN A 95 2.12 -1.74 6.47
N VAL A 96 2.39 -3.02 6.22
CA VAL A 96 2.33 -4.05 7.26
C VAL A 96 3.53 -3.85 8.19
N ASP A 97 3.26 -3.86 9.49
CA ASP A 97 4.27 -3.88 10.53
C ASP A 97 4.03 -5.06 11.48
N VAL A 98 5.07 -5.50 12.19
CA VAL A 98 5.01 -6.64 13.10
C VAL A 98 5.53 -6.22 14.46
N LEU A 99 4.64 -6.30 15.46
CA LEU A 99 4.98 -5.97 16.83
C LEU A 99 5.98 -6.98 17.43
N SER A 100 6.64 -6.60 18.52
CA SER A 100 7.65 -7.46 19.18
C SER A 100 7.10 -8.79 19.71
N ASN A 101 5.78 -8.93 19.84
CA ASN A 101 5.10 -10.18 20.20
C ASN A 101 4.72 -11.06 18.99
N GLY A 102 5.10 -10.65 17.77
CA GLY A 102 4.78 -11.34 16.52
C GLY A 102 3.39 -11.06 15.95
N ALA A 103 2.61 -10.15 16.54
CA ALA A 103 1.31 -9.77 16.02
C ALA A 103 1.46 -8.77 14.86
N GLU A 104 0.74 -8.99 13.76
CA GLU A 104 0.66 -8.09 12.62
C GLU A 104 -0.17 -6.85 12.98
N THR A 105 0.26 -5.70 12.46
CA THR A 105 -0.39 -4.40 12.61
C THR A 105 -0.18 -3.56 11.36
N LEU A 106 -0.83 -2.40 11.29
CA LEU A 106 -0.61 -1.43 10.23
C LEU A 106 0.25 -0.27 10.77
N ALA A 107 1.21 0.14 9.96
CA ALA A 107 1.95 1.38 10.11
C ALA A 107 1.72 2.25 8.88
N ALA A 108 1.93 3.55 9.02
CA ALA A 108 2.02 4.47 7.89
C ALA A 108 3.22 5.38 8.13
N GLU A 109 3.80 5.94 7.06
CA GLU A 109 4.89 6.90 7.22
C GLU A 109 4.50 8.02 8.18
N GLU A 110 5.40 8.34 9.11
CA GLU A 110 5.13 9.31 10.16
C GLU A 110 5.23 10.73 9.63
N GLU A 111 4.14 11.22 9.02
CA GLU A 111 3.96 12.64 8.75
C GLU A 111 3.24 13.34 9.93
N PRO A 112 3.68 14.54 10.36
CA PRO A 112 3.02 15.28 11.44
C PRO A 112 1.53 15.50 11.15
N GLY A 113 0.65 14.93 12.00
CA GLY A 113 -0.80 15.06 11.89
C GLY A 113 -1.45 14.19 10.80
N ARG A 114 -0.72 13.22 10.22
CA ARG A 114 -1.23 12.28 9.23
C ARG A 114 -0.87 10.84 9.55
N ARG A 115 -0.94 10.48 10.82
CA ARG A 115 -0.72 9.09 11.25
C ARG A 115 -2.01 8.30 11.07
N LEU A 116 -1.90 6.99 10.93
CA LEU A 116 -3.05 6.08 10.89
C LEU A 116 -3.95 6.24 12.13
N GLN A 117 -3.36 6.53 13.29
CA GLN A 117 -4.08 6.80 14.54
C GLN A 117 -4.78 8.16 14.58
N ASP A 118 -4.45 9.10 13.70
CA ASP A 118 -5.08 10.43 13.62
C ASP A 118 -6.35 10.41 12.75
N LEU A 119 -6.62 9.28 12.09
CA LEU A 119 -7.86 9.11 11.33
C LEU A 119 -9.09 9.08 12.26
N PRO A 120 -10.26 9.51 11.75
CA PRO A 120 -11.53 9.40 12.46
C PRO A 120 -11.80 8.00 13.02
N ARG A 121 -12.58 7.94 14.10
CA ARG A 121 -13.10 6.69 14.68
C ARG A 121 -14.51 6.40 14.19
N PHE A 122 -14.90 5.13 14.18
CA PHE A 122 -16.25 4.67 13.88
C PHE A 122 -16.70 3.57 14.83
#